data_AF-A0A9E5TAE6-F1
#
_entry.id   AF-A0A9E5TAE6-F1
#
_cell.length_a   1.000
_cell.length_b   1.000
_cell.length_c   1.000
_cell.angle_alpha   90.00
_cell.angle_beta   90.00
_cell.angle_gamma   90.00
#
_symmetry.space_group_name_H-M   'P 1'
#
loop_
_entity.id
_entity.type
_entity.pdbx_description
1 polymer ?
#
loop_
_entity_poly.entity_id
_entity_poly.type
_entity_poly.pdbx_seq_one_letter_code
_entity_poly.pdbx_strand_id
1 'polypeptide(L)' 'MPDREIYSERFRTDRGKTFFFDVKENVNGKFVKITESIPLGGERYKRNFITVSEESLGEFITLAQKVIEAIKAGKENK' A
#
# COMPACT_ATOMS: atom_id res chain seq x y z
N MET A 1 -11.38 -16.98 -12.27
CA MET A 1 -12.34 -16.00 -11.71
C MET A 1 -11.57 -14.73 -11.39
N PRO A 2 -12.13 -13.53 -11.63
CA PRO A 2 -11.47 -12.29 -11.23
C PRO A 2 -11.37 -12.21 -9.70
N ASP A 3 -10.32 -11.55 -9.20
CA ASP A 3 -10.17 -11.31 -7.76
C ASP A 3 -11.40 -10.56 -7.22
N ARG A 4 -11.98 -11.06 -6.13
CA ARG A 4 -13.10 -10.41 -5.45
C ARG A 4 -12.56 -9.35 -4.50
N GLU A 5 -13.06 -8.12 -4.59
CA GLU A 5 -12.75 -7.08 -3.60
C GLU A 5 -13.65 -7.20 -2.38
N ILE A 6 -13.05 -7.23 -1.19
CA ILE A 6 -13.72 -7.34 0.10
C ILE A 6 -13.79 -5.97 0.78
N TYR A 7 -12.70 -5.22 0.72
CA TYR A 7 -12.54 -3.93 1.37
C TYR A 7 -11.56 -3.07 0.57
N SER A 8 -11.74 -1.75 0.60
CA SER A 8 -10.81 -0.80 0.01
C SER A 8 -10.76 0.46 0.86
N GLU A 9 -9.54 0.91 1.16
CA GLU A 9 -9.29 2.20 1.78
C GLU A 9 -8.21 2.94 1.01
N ARG A 10 -8.21 4.26 1.10
CA ARG A 10 -7.25 5.09 0.39
C ARG A 10 -6.92 6.35 1.17
N PHE A 11 -5.72 6.86 0.95
CA PHE A 11 -5.37 8.22 1.33
C PHE A 11 -4.71 8.95 0.16
N ARG A 12 -4.94 10.26 0.12
CA ARG A 12 -4.31 11.17 -0.84
C ARG A 12 -3.26 11.99 -0.10
N THR A 13 -2.09 12.10 -0.70
CA THR A 13 -1.01 12.95 -0.21
C THR A 13 -1.18 14.38 -0.72
N ASP A 14 -0.59 15.34 -0.02
CA ASP A 14 -0.57 16.76 -0.44
C ASP A 14 0.10 16.95 -1.80
N ARG A 15 1.03 16.05 -2.16
CA ARG A 15 1.71 16.04 -3.47
C ARG A 15 0.90 15.37 -4.59
N GLY A 16 -0.38 15.07 -4.34
CA GLY A 16 -1.33 14.57 -5.35
C GLY A 16 -1.27 13.07 -5.63
N LYS A 17 -0.32 12.31 -5.05
CA LYS A 17 -0.33 10.84 -5.12
C LYS A 17 -1.48 10.29 -4.29
N THR A 18 -2.14 9.24 -4.76
CA THR A 18 -3.16 8.50 -4.00
C THR A 18 -2.69 7.07 -3.80
N PHE A 19 -2.73 6.60 -2.56
CA PHE A 19 -2.44 5.21 -2.22
C PHE A 19 -3.75 4.48 -1.92
N PHE A 20 -3.89 3.26 -2.43
CA PHE A 20 -5.03 2.38 -2.22
C PHE A 20 -4.55 1.11 -1.52
N PHE A 21 -5.35 0.63 -0.56
CA PHE A 21 -5.14 -0.60 0.20
C PHE A 21 -6.40 -1.45 0.01
N ASP A 22 -6.36 -2.33 -0.99
CA ASP A 22 -7.50 -3.15 -1.36
C ASP A 22 -7.34 -4.56 -0.80
N VAL A 23 -8.24 -5.01 0.08
CA VAL A 23 -8.32 -6.41 0.51
C VAL A 23 -9.09 -7.18 -0.55
N LYS A 24 -8.44 -8.18 -1.14
CA LYS A 24 -8.99 -9.02 -2.21
C LYS A 24 -8.89 -10.49 -1.86
N GLU A 25 -9.71 -11.30 -2.50
CA GLU A 25 -9.75 -12.75 -2.33
C GLU A 25 -9.76 -13.42 -3.70
N ASN A 26 -8.91 -14.45 -3.82
CA ASN A 26 -8.87 -15.33 -4.98
C ASN A 26 -8.78 -16.79 -4.52
N VAL A 27 -8.56 -17.71 -5.47
CA VAL A 27 -8.49 -19.15 -5.19
C VAL A 27 -7.37 -19.55 -4.22
N ASN A 28 -6.37 -18.69 -4.04
CA ASN A 28 -5.24 -18.92 -3.13
C ASN A 28 -5.45 -18.26 -1.75
N GLY A 29 -6.60 -17.63 -1.51
CA GLY A 29 -6.92 -16.96 -0.25
C GLY A 29 -6.97 -15.44 -0.37
N LYS A 30 -6.85 -14.75 0.77
CA LYS A 30 -6.93 -13.29 0.86
C LYS A 30 -5.56 -12.64 0.78
N PHE A 31 -5.53 -11.44 0.22
CA PHE A 31 -4.34 -10.62 0.12
C PHE A 31 -4.70 -9.14 0.08
N VAL A 32 -3.72 -8.29 0.39
CA VAL A 32 -3.82 -6.84 0.25
C VAL A 32 -3.07 -6.43 -1.00
N LYS A 33 -3.74 -5.71 -1.91
CA LYS A 33 -3.10 -5.00 -3.02
C LYS A 33 -2.88 -3.55 -2.62
N ILE A 34 -1.61 -3.15 -2.52
CA ILE A 34 -1.23 -1.77 -2.19
C ILE A 34 -0.82 -1.08 -3.48
N THR A 35 -1.60 -0.08 -3.91
CA THR A 35 -1.38 0.64 -5.17
C THR A 35 -0.96 2.08 -4.92
N GLU A 36 0.16 2.50 -5.49
CA GLU A 36 0.52 3.91 -5.66
C GLU A 36 -0.04 4.41 -7.00
N SER A 37 -0.89 5.44 -6.97
CA SER A 37 -1.44 6.12 -8.15
C SER A 37 -0.89 7.53 -8.26
N ILE A 38 -0.09 7.77 -9.31
CA ILE A 38 0.62 9.03 -9.58
C ILE A 38 -0.06 9.75 -10.75
N PRO A 39 -0.54 10.99 -10.60
CA PRO A 39 -1.11 11.76 -11.70
C PRO A 39 -0.03 12.11 -12.75
N LEU A 40 -0.35 11.94 -14.03
CA LEU A 40 0.49 12.31 -15.17
C LEU A 40 -0.06 13.53 -15.95
N GLY A 41 -1.07 14.20 -15.40
CA GLY A 41 -1.81 15.29 -16.05
C GLY A 41 -3.06 14.81 -16.79
N GLY A 42 -4.11 15.64 -16.75
CA GLY A 42 -5.45 15.26 -17.22
C GLY A 42 -6.01 14.08 -16.41
N GLU A 43 -6.67 13.15 -17.09
CA GLU A 43 -7.25 11.94 -16.48
C GLU A 43 -6.28 10.75 -16.43
N ARG A 44 -4.99 10.95 -16.76
CA ARG A 44 -3.99 9.88 -16.84
C ARG A 44 -3.26 9.68 -15.52
N TYR A 45 -3.08 8.40 -15.16
CA TYR A 45 -2.37 8.00 -13.93
C TYR A 45 -1.38 6.88 -14.22
N LYS A 46 -0.16 6.99 -13.67
CA LYS A 46 0.76 5.85 -13.54
C LYS A 46 0.40 5.10 -12.26
N ARG A 47 0.21 3.78 -12.36
CA ARG A 47 -0.08 2.93 -11.20
C ARG A 47 1.04 1.92 -11.00
N ASN A 48 1.62 1.93 -9.81
CA ASN A 48 2.53 0.88 -9.34
C ASN A 48 1.82 0.14 -8.21
N PHE A 49 1.97 -1.18 -8.10
CA PHE A 49 1.38 -1.91 -6.99
C PHE A 49 2.25 -3.09 -6.55
N ILE A 50 2.04 -3.49 -5.32
CA ILE A 50 2.50 -4.75 -4.76
C ILE A 50 1.30 -5.50 -4.18
N THR A 51 1.46 -6.80 -3.97
CA THR A 51 0.50 -7.64 -3.25
C THR A 51 1.19 -8.29 -2.06
N VAL A 52 0.52 -8.29 -0.92
CA VAL A 52 0.98 -8.95 0.31
C VAL A 52 -0.11 -9.92 0.73
N SER A 53 0.21 -11.20 0.86
CA SER A 53 -0.76 -12.19 1.29
C SER A 53 -1.16 -11.98 2.76
N GLU A 54 -2.33 -12.48 3.15
CA GLU A 54 -2.85 -12.38 4.51
C GLU A 54 -1.84 -12.94 5.54
N GLU A 55 -1.19 -14.06 5.24
CA GLU A 55 -0.22 -14.69 6.14
C GLU A 55 1.06 -13.87 6.35
N SER A 56 1.51 -13.09 5.36
CA SER A 56 2.74 -12.26 5.47
C SER A 56 2.47 -10.82 5.92
N LEU A 57 1.20 -10.41 6.02
CA LEU A 57 0.85 -9.01 6.31
C LEU A 57 1.33 -8.54 7.69
N GLY A 58 1.30 -9.42 8.70
CA GLY A 58 1.77 -9.10 10.05
C GLY A 58 3.27 -8.78 10.10
N GLU A 59 4.10 -9.59 9.43
CA GLU A 59 5.54 -9.35 9.32
C GLU A 59 5.84 -8.09 8.52
N PHE A 60 5.11 -7.88 7.43
CA PHE A 60 5.21 -6.68 6.60
C PHE A 60 4.97 -5.40 7.43
N ILE A 61 3.89 -5.36 8.23
CA ILE A 61 3.56 -4.22 9.09
C ILE A 61 4.64 -4.01 10.16
N THR A 62 5.11 -5.10 10.78
CA THR A 62 6.17 -5.05 11.79
C THR A 62 7.44 -4.42 11.22
N LEU A 63 7.84 -4.82 10.01
CA LEU A 63 9.02 -4.23 9.36
C LEU A 63 8.79 -2.77 8.97
N ALA A 64 7.60 -2.42 8.47
CA ALA A 64 7.24 -1.04 8.16
C ALA A 64 7.31 -0.13 9.40
N GLN A 65 6.86 -0.61 10.57
CA GLN A 65 6.98 0.10 11.84
C GLN A 65 8.44 0.34 12.23
N LYS A 66 9.31 -0.67 12.12
CA LYS A 66 10.75 -0.52 12.37
C LYS A 66 11.40 0.52 11.44
N VAL A 67 10.99 0.57 10.18
CA VAL A 67 11.46 1.60 9.23
C VAL A 67 11.04 3.01 9.68
N ILE A 68 9.83 3.18 10.21
CA ILE A 68 9.37 4.46 10.77
C ILE A 68 10.24 4.89 11.95
N GLU A 69 10.56 3.96 12.86
CA GLU A 69 11.44 4.22 14.01
C GLU A 69 12.84 4.65 13.56
N ALA A 70 13.42 3.95 12.58
CA ALA A 70 14.72 4.30 12.02
C ALA A 70 14.73 5.71 11.40
N ILE A 71 13.66 6.09 10.70
CA ILE A 71 13.51 7.43 10.13
C ILE A 71 13.43 8.50 11.22
N LYS A 72 12.78 8.22 12.36
CA LYS A 72 12.69 9.15 13.49
C LYS A 72 14.05 9.31 14.18
N ALA A 73 14.72 8.20 14.50
CA ALA A 73 16.04 8.22 15.14
C ALA A 73 17.09 8.96 14.29
N GLY A 74 17.05 8.80 12.95
CA GLY A 74 17.93 9.54 12.04
C GLY A 74 17.67 11.06 11.98
N LYS A 75 16.51 11.54 12.47
CA LYS A 75 16.19 12.98 12.56
C LYS A 75 16.65 13.61 13.87
N GLU A 76 16.92 12.83 14.92
CA GLU A 76 17.39 13.34 16.23
C GLU A 76 18.90 13.64 16.24
N ASN A 77 19.66 13.08 15.29
CA ASN A 77 21.10 13.31 15.14
C ASN A 77 21.45 14.44 14.14
N LYS A 78 20.52 15.37 13.87
CA LYS A 78 20.71 16.56 13.05
C LYS A 78 20.18 17.78 13.76
#